data_AF-A0AA94F4A6-F1
#
_entry.id   AF-A0AA94F4A6-F1
#
_cell.length_a   1.000
_cell.length_b   1.000
_cell.length_c   1.000
_cell.angle_alpha   90.00
_cell.angle_beta   90.00
_cell.angle_gamma   90.00
#
_symmetry.space_group_name_H-M   'P 1'
#
loop_
_entity.id
_entity.type
_entity.pdbx_description
1 polymer ?
#
loop_
_entity_poly.entity_id
_entity_poly.type
_entity_poly.pdbx_seq_one_letter_code
_entity_poly.pdbx_strand_id
1 'polypeptide(L)'
;MKKYRVQKGDTLNSLAEKFAIKDGAHLRAFHNLYCPLEDLLGAEVVAGKELLIAEESPYIKEKNSPSENPQKTSEVAVSKSSEETTKKETSPSQSSSSSTAHEGKHFVVQKGQCQCNQGFEFPSFKVTSHNKHYWNDSEGESDYLAVTESDIQLNPSAQPFGQCKLKPSSGGYLPCSFAAAGKWSKTYDKVKILDKKCVTEISELKCSTGGKITILKHGQQSQSSKSQVKKANPREQHLYNPIMNFEEFQEEISSKNNEAW
;
A
#
# COMPACT_ATOMS: atom_id res chain seq x y z
N MET A 1 7.17 -35.40 -11.30
CA MET A 1 7.38 -35.17 -9.86
C MET A 1 7.61 -36.52 -9.20
N LYS A 2 8.67 -36.70 -8.40
CA LYS A 2 8.95 -37.96 -7.70
C LYS A 2 8.35 -37.94 -6.31
N LYS A 3 7.85 -39.10 -5.86
CA LYS A 3 7.41 -39.32 -4.47
C LYS A 3 8.49 -40.10 -3.72
N TYR A 4 8.82 -39.65 -2.51
CA TYR A 4 9.77 -40.34 -1.62
C TYR A 4 9.18 -40.47 -0.23
N ARG A 5 9.36 -41.62 0.41
CA ARG A 5 8.89 -41.84 1.78
C ARG A 5 10.03 -41.57 2.77
N VAL A 6 9.85 -40.57 3.64
CA VAL A 6 10.85 -40.12 4.61
C VAL A 6 11.21 -41.26 5.56
N GLN A 7 12.50 -41.54 5.73
CA GLN A 7 13.01 -42.56 6.65
C GLN A 7 13.35 -41.95 8.02
N LYS A 8 13.47 -42.80 9.05
CA LYS A 8 13.83 -42.36 10.40
C LYS A 8 15.26 -41.82 10.41
N GLY A 9 15.42 -40.52 10.65
CA GLY A 9 16.72 -39.82 10.65
C GLY A 9 17.01 -39.00 9.41
N ASP A 10 16.11 -38.99 8.42
CA ASP A 10 16.21 -38.06 7.29
C ASP A 10 15.99 -36.61 7.77
N THR A 11 16.72 -35.66 7.18
CA THR A 11 16.54 -34.22 7.40
C THR A 11 16.25 -33.56 6.05
N LEU A 12 15.64 -32.37 6.05
CA LEU A 12 15.40 -31.63 4.80
C LEU A 12 16.69 -31.39 4.01
N ASN A 13 17.81 -31.13 4.70
CA ASN A 13 19.10 -30.89 4.07
C ASN A 13 19.72 -32.17 3.51
N SER A 14 19.67 -33.29 4.25
CA SER A 14 20.18 -34.57 3.74
C SER A 14 19.39 -35.07 2.52
N LEU A 15 18.07 -34.84 2.50
CA LEU A 15 17.23 -35.15 1.36
C LEU A 15 17.49 -34.20 0.18
N ALA A 16 17.68 -32.91 0.43
CA ALA A 16 18.03 -31.96 -0.63
C ALA A 16 19.35 -32.33 -1.31
N GLU A 17 20.37 -32.75 -0.54
CA GLU A 17 21.62 -33.26 -1.09
C GLU A 17 21.42 -34.54 -1.91
N LYS A 18 20.65 -35.50 -1.37
CA LYS A 18 20.34 -36.78 -2.03
C LYS A 18 19.65 -36.59 -3.38
N PHE A 19 18.77 -35.60 -3.50
CA PHE A 19 18.00 -35.32 -4.70
C PHE A 19 18.56 -34.17 -5.54
N ALA A 20 19.78 -33.71 -5.23
CA ALA A 20 20.44 -32.61 -5.91
C ALA A 20 19.59 -31.31 -5.97
N ILE A 21 18.80 -31.06 -4.94
CA ILE A 21 18.04 -29.82 -4.75
C ILE A 21 18.93 -28.78 -4.07
N LYS A 22 18.71 -27.49 -4.39
CA LYS A 22 19.51 -26.35 -3.89
C LYS A 22 19.76 -26.39 -2.38
N ASP A 23 18.70 -26.49 -1.58
CA ASP A 23 18.77 -26.67 -0.13
C ASP A 23 17.47 -27.32 0.41
N GLY A 24 17.44 -27.59 1.72
CA GLY A 24 16.25 -28.14 2.38
C GLY A 24 15.04 -27.21 2.37
N ALA A 25 15.25 -25.89 2.27
CA ALA A 25 14.17 -24.91 2.18
C ALA A 25 13.45 -24.97 0.82
N HIS A 26 14.20 -25.15 -0.27
CA HIS A 26 13.68 -25.34 -1.62
C HIS A 26 12.92 -26.66 -1.75
N LEU A 27 13.42 -27.72 -1.11
CA LEU A 27 12.71 -29.01 -1.03
C LEU A 27 11.38 -28.87 -0.27
N ARG A 28 11.40 -28.19 0.88
CA ARG A 28 10.19 -27.90 1.67
C ARG A 28 9.20 -27.04 0.90
N ALA A 29 9.67 -25.97 0.26
CA ALA A 29 8.85 -25.06 -0.53
C ALA A 29 8.19 -25.79 -1.70
N PHE A 30 8.95 -26.63 -2.42
CA PHE A 30 8.40 -27.44 -3.51
C PHE A 30 7.34 -28.41 -3.00
N HIS A 31 7.61 -29.15 -1.92
CA HIS A 31 6.62 -30.08 -1.40
C HIS A 31 5.34 -29.39 -0.94
N ASN A 32 5.46 -28.31 -0.17
CA ASN A 32 4.33 -27.54 0.35
C ASN A 32 3.49 -26.90 -0.77
N LEU A 33 4.08 -26.63 -1.94
CA LEU A 33 3.37 -26.07 -3.09
C LEU A 33 2.42 -27.09 -3.76
N TYR A 34 2.70 -28.40 -3.63
CA TYR A 34 1.98 -29.45 -4.35
C TYR A 34 1.30 -30.49 -3.44
N CYS A 35 1.46 -30.39 -2.12
CA CYS A 35 0.78 -31.27 -1.16
C CYS A 35 -0.51 -30.62 -0.61
N PRO A 36 -1.47 -31.44 -0.12
CA PRO A 36 -2.62 -30.93 0.63
C PRO A 36 -2.18 -30.34 1.99
N LEU A 37 -3.06 -29.53 2.60
CA LEU A 37 -2.77 -28.76 3.83
C LEU A 37 -2.30 -29.64 5.00
N GLU A 38 -2.86 -30.84 5.12
CA GLU A 38 -2.57 -31.83 6.18
C GLU A 38 -1.14 -32.38 6.11
N ASP A 39 -0.53 -32.30 4.92
CA ASP A 39 0.80 -32.85 4.65
C ASP A 39 1.90 -31.80 4.61
N LEU A 40 1.59 -30.52 4.91
CA LEU A 40 2.58 -29.45 4.95
C LEU A 40 3.76 -29.80 5.87
N LEU A 41 4.97 -29.56 5.36
CA LEU A 41 6.20 -29.72 6.11
C LEU A 41 6.51 -28.49 6.95
N GLY A 42 6.86 -28.75 8.21
CA GLY A 42 7.40 -27.80 9.17
C GLY A 42 8.91 -27.60 9.02
N ALA A 43 9.58 -27.21 10.11
CA ALA A 43 11.05 -27.10 10.14
C ALA A 43 11.75 -28.47 10.03
N GLU A 44 11.07 -29.55 10.41
CA GLU A 44 11.59 -30.92 10.41
C GLU A 44 10.68 -31.84 9.60
N VAL A 45 11.26 -32.90 9.03
CA VAL A 45 10.54 -33.95 8.30
C VAL A 45 10.15 -35.07 9.25
N VAL A 46 8.88 -35.48 9.19
CA VAL A 46 8.37 -36.59 10.00
C VAL A 46 8.56 -37.91 9.25
N ALA A 47 9.20 -38.89 9.90
CA ALA A 47 9.41 -40.21 9.32
C ALA A 47 8.08 -40.87 8.94
N GLY A 48 8.01 -41.44 7.73
CA GLY A 48 6.82 -42.11 7.19
C GLY A 48 5.94 -41.25 6.28
N LYS A 49 6.12 -39.92 6.25
CA LYS A 49 5.39 -39.03 5.33
C LYS A 49 5.90 -39.14 3.88
N GLU A 50 4.99 -38.92 2.92
CA GLU A 50 5.31 -38.83 1.50
C GLU A 50 5.82 -37.41 1.17
N LEU A 51 6.98 -37.33 0.56
CA LEU A 51 7.64 -36.11 0.12
C LEU A 51 7.59 -36.01 -1.40
N LEU A 52 7.23 -34.83 -1.90
CA LEU A 52 7.21 -34.52 -3.33
C LEU A 52 8.53 -33.85 -3.70
N ILE A 53 9.17 -34.36 -4.74
CA ILE A 53 10.51 -33.97 -5.17
C ILE A 53 10.43 -33.40 -6.59
N ALA A 54 11.02 -32.22 -6.77
CA ALA A 54 11.13 -31.55 -8.05
C ALA A 54 12.01 -32.36 -9.02
N GLU A 55 11.58 -32.48 -10.27
CA GLU A 55 12.36 -33.11 -11.34
C GLU A 55 12.93 -32.10 -12.34
N GLU A 56 12.61 -30.81 -12.19
CA GLU A 56 12.97 -29.77 -13.14
C GLU A 56 13.52 -28.52 -12.43
N SER A 57 14.28 -27.72 -13.20
CA SER A 57 14.71 -26.36 -12.82
C SER A 57 13.48 -25.51 -12.48
N PRO A 58 13.48 -24.66 -11.44
CA PRO A 58 14.64 -24.02 -10.79
C PRO A 58 15.14 -24.67 -9.50
N TYR A 59 14.62 -25.85 -9.11
CA TYR A 59 14.90 -26.43 -7.79
C TYR A 59 16.16 -27.32 -7.76
N ILE A 60 16.63 -27.79 -8.92
CA ILE A 60 17.81 -28.65 -9.05
C ILE A 60 19.10 -27.80 -9.08
N LYS A 61 20.17 -28.30 -8.48
CA LYS A 61 21.53 -27.73 -8.56
C LYS A 61 22.09 -27.93 -9.96
N GLU A 62 22.41 -26.84 -10.66
CA GLU A 62 23.17 -26.90 -11.92
C GLU A 62 24.60 -27.38 -11.66
N LYS A 63 25.10 -28.32 -12.47
CA LYS A 63 26.47 -28.84 -12.34
C LYS A 63 27.45 -27.95 -13.10
N ASN A 64 28.40 -27.34 -12.39
CA ASN A 64 29.79 -27.20 -12.84
C ASN A 64 30.74 -26.90 -11.65
N SER A 65 31.86 -27.62 -11.61
CA SER A 65 33.02 -27.48 -10.70
C SER A 65 34.19 -26.80 -11.43
N PRO A 66 35.36 -26.48 -10.82
CA PRO A 66 35.69 -26.04 -9.44
C PRO A 66 36.59 -24.78 -9.40
N SER A 67 36.65 -24.08 -8.25
CA SER A 67 37.92 -23.77 -7.50
C SER A 67 37.76 -22.74 -6.38
N GLU A 68 38.26 -23.16 -5.20
CA GLU A 68 38.93 -22.39 -4.11
C GLU A 68 38.16 -21.32 -3.29
N ASN A 69 37.46 -21.80 -2.24
CA ASN A 69 37.71 -21.66 -0.78
C ASN A 69 38.42 -20.39 -0.17
N PRO A 70 38.34 -20.13 1.15
CA PRO A 70 37.34 -19.26 1.80
C PRO A 70 37.94 -18.17 2.75
N GLN A 71 37.05 -17.36 3.35
CA GLN A 71 37.22 -16.43 4.49
C GLN A 71 37.61 -14.96 4.19
N LYS A 72 36.67 -14.03 4.42
CA LYS A 72 36.75 -13.07 5.55
C LYS A 72 35.48 -12.21 5.70
N THR A 73 35.15 -12.02 6.97
CA THR A 73 34.20 -11.09 7.60
C THR A 73 34.34 -9.63 7.16
N SER A 74 33.22 -8.90 7.01
CA SER A 74 32.87 -7.66 7.74
C SER A 74 31.75 -6.84 7.06
N GLU A 75 30.72 -6.55 7.86
CA GLU A 75 29.98 -5.30 8.03
C GLU A 75 29.77 -4.26 6.89
N VAL A 76 28.47 -3.93 6.71
CA VAL A 76 27.86 -2.58 6.54
C VAL A 76 27.78 -1.91 5.14
N ALA A 77 26.58 -1.33 4.92
CA ALA A 77 26.19 -0.20 4.05
C ALA A 77 25.71 -0.43 2.60
N VAL A 78 24.38 -0.33 2.45
CA VAL A 78 23.60 0.56 1.55
C VAL A 78 24.35 1.22 0.36
N SER A 79 23.83 1.02 -0.88
CA SER A 79 23.33 2.09 -1.80
C SER A 79 23.00 1.62 -3.23
N LYS A 80 21.73 1.83 -3.64
CA LYS A 80 21.13 2.30 -4.92
C LYS A 80 21.62 1.93 -6.35
N SER A 81 20.58 1.73 -7.18
CA SER A 81 20.40 2.02 -8.65
C SER A 81 21.02 0.99 -9.63
N SER A 82 20.40 0.55 -10.73
CA SER A 82 19.58 1.23 -11.78
C SER A 82 18.83 0.16 -12.61
N GLU A 83 17.56 0.37 -13.00
CA GLU A 83 17.05 0.62 -14.38
C GLU A 83 17.57 -0.26 -15.54
N GLU A 84 16.67 -1.01 -16.20
CA GLU A 84 16.36 -0.93 -17.65
C GLU A 84 15.13 -1.82 -17.98
N THR A 85 13.95 -1.27 -18.30
CA THR A 85 13.34 -1.08 -19.66
C THR A 85 12.91 -2.42 -20.32
N THR A 86 11.65 -2.62 -20.77
CA THR A 86 11.22 -2.27 -22.15
C THR A 86 9.72 -2.57 -22.45
N LYS A 87 9.01 -1.53 -22.94
CA LYS A 87 7.89 -1.39 -23.96
C LYS A 87 6.64 -2.30 -23.89
N LYS A 88 5.37 -1.85 -23.96
CA LYS A 88 4.62 -0.79 -24.69
C LYS A 88 4.01 -1.24 -26.04
N GLU A 89 2.68 -1.32 -26.08
CA GLU A 89 1.77 -1.06 -27.23
C GLU A 89 0.50 -0.40 -26.62
N THR A 90 0.15 0.89 -26.73
CA THR A 90 -0.08 1.88 -27.83
C THR A 90 -1.45 1.69 -28.52
N SER A 91 -2.56 2.33 -28.08
CA SER A 91 -3.15 3.66 -28.46
C SER A 91 -4.23 3.57 -29.59
N PRO A 92 -5.12 4.56 -29.90
CA PRO A 92 -5.09 6.04 -29.68
C PRO A 92 -6.44 6.68 -29.19
N SER A 93 -6.64 7.98 -28.84
CA SER A 93 -6.10 9.29 -29.32
C SER A 93 -6.44 10.42 -28.29
N GLN A 94 -5.45 11.15 -27.73
CA GLN A 94 -5.02 12.56 -27.99
C GLN A 94 -5.98 13.75 -27.65
N SER A 95 -5.56 14.61 -26.70
CA SER A 95 -5.25 16.03 -26.99
C SER A 95 -4.50 16.77 -25.84
N SER A 96 -3.42 17.45 -26.24
CA SER A 96 -2.71 18.61 -25.66
C SER A 96 -2.07 18.54 -24.25
N SER A 97 -0.74 18.52 -24.30
CA SER A 97 0.25 18.75 -23.26
C SER A 97 0.16 20.13 -22.59
N SER A 98 -0.15 20.11 -21.30
CA SER A 98 0.41 21.02 -20.31
C SER A 98 0.62 20.15 -19.08
N SER A 99 1.86 19.93 -18.64
CA SER A 99 2.12 19.30 -17.34
C SER A 99 1.52 20.20 -16.27
N THR A 100 0.27 19.94 -15.90
CA THR A 100 -0.41 20.75 -14.90
C THR A 100 0.30 20.52 -13.59
N ALA A 101 0.49 21.56 -12.77
CA ALA A 101 1.17 21.45 -11.47
C ALA A 101 0.60 20.37 -10.52
N HIS A 102 -0.58 19.83 -10.85
CA HIS A 102 -1.30 18.79 -10.12
C HIS A 102 -1.13 17.38 -10.73
N GLU A 103 -0.27 17.19 -11.73
CA GLU A 103 -0.01 15.87 -12.32
C GLU A 103 0.65 14.95 -11.27
N GLY A 104 0.05 13.78 -11.04
CA GLY A 104 0.46 12.85 -9.99
C GLY A 104 0.10 13.28 -8.56
N LYS A 105 -0.80 14.26 -8.39
CA LYS A 105 -1.30 14.69 -7.07
C LYS A 105 -2.69 14.16 -6.79
N HIS A 106 -2.92 13.73 -5.55
CA HIS A 106 -4.23 13.22 -5.14
C HIS A 106 -5.17 14.35 -4.74
N PHE A 107 -6.48 14.11 -4.95
CA PHE A 107 -7.53 14.94 -4.38
C PHE A 107 -7.66 14.66 -2.88
N VAL A 108 -8.17 15.63 -2.14
CA VAL A 108 -8.28 15.51 -0.69
C VAL A 108 -9.71 15.11 -0.31
N VAL A 109 -9.83 14.19 0.63
CA VAL A 109 -11.11 13.78 1.24
C VAL A 109 -11.24 14.28 2.67
N GLN A 110 -12.46 14.22 3.22
CA GLN A 110 -12.78 14.71 4.56
C GLN A 110 -11.86 14.15 5.66
N LYS A 111 -11.57 12.84 5.62
CA LYS A 111 -10.64 12.18 6.56
C LYS A 111 -9.17 12.54 6.37
N GLY A 112 -8.84 13.32 5.34
CA GLY A 112 -7.50 13.88 5.16
C GLY A 112 -7.09 14.73 6.36
N GLN A 113 -5.79 14.91 6.54
CA GLN A 113 -5.22 15.70 7.64
C GLN A 113 -4.49 16.91 7.08
N CYS A 114 -4.65 18.07 7.72
CA CYS A 114 -3.88 19.26 7.42
C CYS A 114 -2.90 19.61 8.54
N GLN A 115 -1.89 20.41 8.21
CA GLN A 115 -0.85 20.84 9.14
C GLN A 115 -0.67 22.34 9.03
N CYS A 116 -0.66 23.02 10.17
CA CYS A 116 -0.22 24.41 10.27
C CYS A 116 1.28 24.46 10.60
N ASN A 117 2.04 25.32 9.92
CA ASN A 117 3.47 25.51 10.22
C ASN A 117 3.76 26.03 11.64
N GLN A 118 2.75 26.60 12.31
CA GLN A 118 2.85 27.17 13.66
C GLN A 118 2.06 26.37 14.70
N GLY A 119 1.43 25.26 14.29
CA GLY A 119 0.64 24.38 15.15
C GLY A 119 1.38 23.09 15.49
N PHE A 120 0.78 22.30 16.38
CA PHE A 120 1.35 21.02 16.83
C PHE A 120 0.41 19.83 16.61
N GLU A 121 -0.85 20.07 16.25
CA GLU A 121 -1.82 19.02 15.94
C GLU A 121 -2.22 18.98 14.46
N PHE A 122 -2.83 17.86 14.06
CA PHE A 122 -3.18 17.52 12.68
C PHE A 122 -4.69 17.25 12.54
N PRO A 123 -5.51 18.31 12.43
CA PRO A 123 -6.96 18.17 12.35
C PRO A 123 -7.39 17.64 10.98
N SER A 124 -8.57 17.02 10.95
CA SER A 124 -9.22 16.60 9.71
C SER A 124 -10.09 17.70 9.11
N PHE A 125 -10.49 17.53 7.85
CA PHE A 125 -11.36 18.47 7.17
C PHE A 125 -12.82 18.24 7.59
N LYS A 126 -13.65 19.27 7.44
CA LYS A 126 -15.10 19.14 7.53
C LYS A 126 -15.72 19.71 6.26
N VAL A 127 -16.28 18.84 5.44
CA VAL A 127 -16.93 19.24 4.20
C VAL A 127 -18.31 19.80 4.54
N THR A 128 -18.55 21.03 4.12
CA THR A 128 -19.85 21.74 4.24
C THR A 128 -20.39 22.17 2.88
N SER A 129 -19.55 22.08 1.85
CA SER A 129 -19.86 22.51 0.49
C SER A 129 -20.86 21.60 -0.23
N HIS A 130 -20.85 20.30 0.04
CA HIS A 130 -21.71 19.28 -0.55
C HIS A 130 -21.75 17.99 0.30
N ASN A 131 -22.72 17.12 -0.01
CA ASN A 131 -22.84 15.77 0.59
C ASN A 131 -23.06 14.69 -0.49
N LYS A 132 -22.59 14.90 -1.72
CA LYS A 132 -22.89 14.03 -2.88
C LYS A 132 -21.69 13.42 -3.58
N HIS A 133 -20.53 14.07 -3.52
CA HIS A 133 -19.35 13.64 -4.26
C HIS A 133 -18.30 13.07 -3.30
N TYR A 134 -17.97 11.80 -3.52
CA TYR A 134 -17.03 11.00 -2.75
C TYR A 134 -15.87 10.57 -3.64
N TRP A 135 -14.65 10.53 -3.11
CA TRP A 135 -13.48 10.01 -3.83
C TRP A 135 -13.14 8.61 -3.37
N ASN A 136 -12.98 7.69 -4.32
CA ASN A 136 -12.57 6.30 -4.09
C ASN A 136 -13.43 5.55 -3.06
N ASP A 137 -14.71 5.91 -2.95
CA ASP A 137 -15.65 5.24 -2.08
C ASP A 137 -16.98 5.00 -2.79
N SER A 138 -17.44 3.76 -2.76
CA SER A 138 -18.72 3.33 -3.31
C SER A 138 -19.83 3.28 -2.27
N GLU A 139 -19.48 3.28 -0.98
CA GLU A 139 -20.43 3.14 0.13
C GLU A 139 -21.03 4.49 0.55
N GLY A 140 -20.39 5.60 0.15
CA GLY A 140 -20.89 6.96 0.38
C GLY A 140 -20.65 7.46 1.80
N GLU A 141 -19.59 6.97 2.45
CA GLU A 141 -19.21 7.38 3.79
C GLU A 141 -18.71 8.82 3.81
N SER A 142 -19.16 9.59 4.80
CA SER A 142 -18.86 11.03 4.93
C SER A 142 -17.36 11.33 5.01
N ASP A 143 -16.56 10.37 5.48
CA ASP A 143 -15.11 10.46 5.56
C ASP A 143 -14.41 10.56 4.20
N TYR A 144 -15.05 10.10 3.13
CA TYR A 144 -14.54 10.15 1.75
C TYR A 144 -15.12 11.30 0.92
N LEU A 145 -15.89 12.20 1.55
CA LEU A 145 -16.39 13.39 0.87
C LEU A 145 -15.24 14.23 0.32
N ALA A 146 -15.37 14.63 -0.93
CA ALA A 146 -14.41 15.48 -1.59
C ALA A 146 -14.30 16.86 -0.92
N VAL A 147 -13.08 17.35 -0.70
CA VAL A 147 -12.85 18.69 -0.12
C VAL A 147 -12.76 19.73 -1.24
N THR A 148 -13.52 20.82 -1.12
CA THR A 148 -13.54 21.93 -2.09
C THR A 148 -12.87 23.19 -1.52
N GLU A 149 -12.63 24.17 -2.38
CA GLU A 149 -12.02 25.45 -2.01
C GLU A 149 -12.76 26.23 -0.89
N SER A 150 -14.04 25.93 -0.69
CA SER A 150 -14.88 26.61 0.30
C SER A 150 -14.94 25.89 1.65
N ASP A 151 -14.40 24.66 1.72
CA ASP A 151 -14.38 23.85 2.95
C ASP A 151 -13.20 24.26 3.83
N ILE A 152 -13.42 25.33 4.59
CA ILE A 152 -12.45 25.91 5.51
C ILE A 152 -12.65 25.46 6.97
N GLN A 153 -13.68 24.65 7.23
CA GLN A 153 -13.95 24.12 8.56
C GLN A 153 -13.07 22.88 8.81
N LEU A 154 -12.59 22.77 10.04
CA LEU A 154 -11.74 21.67 10.50
C LEU A 154 -12.41 20.93 11.66
N ASN A 155 -12.02 19.69 11.88
CA ASN A 155 -12.45 18.85 12.98
C ASN A 155 -11.21 18.36 13.77
N PRO A 156 -11.11 18.65 15.08
CA PRO A 156 -12.04 19.42 15.93
C PRO A 156 -12.10 20.91 15.55
N SER A 157 -13.25 21.54 15.79
CA SER A 157 -13.44 22.98 15.54
C SER A 157 -12.82 23.86 16.63
N ALA A 158 -12.82 23.36 17.87
CA ALA A 158 -12.15 23.98 18.99
C ALA A 158 -10.66 23.63 18.92
N GLN A 159 -9.81 24.65 18.74
CA GLN A 159 -8.35 24.50 18.77
C GLN A 159 -7.79 23.45 17.78
N PRO A 160 -8.11 23.55 16.48
CA PRO A 160 -7.80 22.51 15.50
C PRO A 160 -6.31 22.15 15.41
N PHE A 161 -5.42 23.09 15.72
CA PHE A 161 -3.97 22.89 15.65
C PHE A 161 -3.29 22.84 17.03
N GLY A 162 -4.06 22.68 18.11
CA GLY A 162 -3.56 22.70 19.49
C GLY A 162 -3.04 24.09 19.87
N GLN A 163 -1.75 24.21 20.24
CA GLN A 163 -1.09 25.47 20.57
C GLN A 163 -0.56 26.21 19.33
N CYS A 164 -0.54 27.55 19.35
CA CYS A 164 -0.06 28.36 18.23
C CYS A 164 1.18 29.19 18.59
N LYS A 165 2.29 28.95 17.86
CA LYS A 165 3.56 29.67 18.07
C LYS A 165 3.48 31.18 17.85
N LEU A 166 2.51 31.65 17.06
CA LEU A 166 2.29 33.08 16.79
C LEU A 166 1.53 33.80 17.92
N LYS A 167 1.09 33.08 18.95
CA LYS A 167 0.42 33.66 20.12
C LYS A 167 1.23 33.33 21.39
N PRO A 168 2.34 34.04 21.64
CA PRO A 168 3.14 33.85 22.85
C PRO A 168 2.36 34.27 24.10
N SER A 169 2.60 33.59 25.22
CA SER A 169 2.06 33.87 26.55
C SER A 169 3.17 33.71 27.59
N SER A 170 2.99 34.27 28.78
CA SER A 170 4.00 34.31 29.86
C SER A 170 4.50 32.94 30.34
N GLY A 171 3.85 31.84 29.95
CA GLY A 171 4.25 30.46 30.25
C GLY A 171 4.21 29.49 29.07
N GLY A 172 4.18 29.98 27.82
CA GLY A 172 4.13 29.13 26.63
C GLY A 172 3.35 29.76 25.47
N TYR A 173 2.49 28.98 24.82
CA TYR A 173 1.71 29.42 23.67
C TYR A 173 0.22 29.28 23.96
N LEU A 174 -0.56 30.29 23.53
CA LEU A 174 -2.01 30.21 23.61
C LEU A 174 -2.55 29.19 22.61
N PRO A 175 -3.72 28.61 22.89
CA PRO A 175 -4.38 27.72 21.96
C PRO A 175 -4.72 28.41 20.63
N CYS A 176 -4.72 27.63 19.56
CA CYS A 176 -5.00 28.09 18.22
C CYS A 176 -6.48 28.46 18.08
N SER A 177 -6.77 29.77 18.05
CA SER A 177 -8.05 30.27 17.56
C SER A 177 -7.96 30.41 16.04
N PHE A 178 -8.12 29.28 15.36
CA PHE A 178 -8.07 29.22 13.91
C PHE A 178 -9.24 29.98 13.28
N ALA A 179 -8.92 30.88 12.37
CA ALA A 179 -9.89 31.47 11.45
C ALA A 179 -9.23 31.56 10.08
N ALA A 180 -9.87 31.01 9.06
CA ALA A 180 -9.33 31.00 7.70
C ALA A 180 -9.29 32.42 7.11
N ALA A 181 -8.18 32.76 6.46
CA ALA A 181 -8.00 33.99 5.70
C ALA A 181 -8.30 33.72 4.22
N GLY A 182 -9.60 33.67 3.88
CA GLY A 182 -10.08 33.41 2.53
C GLY A 182 -10.34 31.93 2.24
N LYS A 183 -10.15 31.53 0.98
CA LYS A 183 -10.36 30.16 0.47
C LYS A 183 -9.03 29.44 0.24
N TRP A 184 -9.09 28.13 0.00
CA TRP A 184 -7.92 27.36 -0.43
C TRP A 184 -7.34 27.91 -1.73
N SER A 185 -6.02 28.05 -1.74
CA SER A 185 -5.23 28.45 -2.91
C SER A 185 -4.54 27.24 -3.53
N LYS A 186 -4.07 27.36 -4.79
CA LYS A 186 -3.51 26.24 -5.57
C LYS A 186 -4.47 25.05 -5.63
N THR A 187 -5.74 25.32 -5.93
CA THR A 187 -6.77 24.29 -6.15
C THR A 187 -6.78 23.86 -7.62
N TYR A 188 -7.40 22.72 -7.89
CA TYR A 188 -7.46 22.20 -9.26
C TYR A 188 -8.69 22.73 -10.00
N ASP A 189 -8.44 23.48 -11.08
CA ASP A 189 -9.48 24.22 -11.80
C ASP A 189 -10.30 23.35 -12.76
N LYS A 190 -9.72 22.22 -13.22
CA LYS A 190 -10.34 21.36 -14.25
C LYS A 190 -11.43 20.46 -13.69
N VAL A 191 -11.34 20.07 -12.41
CA VAL A 191 -12.36 19.23 -11.74
C VAL A 191 -13.11 20.10 -10.74
N LYS A 192 -14.41 20.28 -10.99
CA LYS A 192 -15.29 21.08 -10.16
C LYS A 192 -16.41 20.22 -9.59
N ILE A 193 -16.74 20.48 -8.33
CA ILE A 193 -17.85 19.88 -7.62
C ILE A 193 -18.81 21.01 -7.26
N LEU A 194 -20.02 20.99 -7.82
CA LEU A 194 -21.01 22.07 -7.68
C LEU A 194 -20.39 23.46 -7.94
N ASP A 195 -19.67 23.59 -9.06
CA ASP A 195 -18.93 24.78 -9.48
C ASP A 195 -17.77 25.23 -8.57
N LYS A 196 -17.45 24.46 -7.53
CA LYS A 196 -16.31 24.71 -6.64
C LYS A 196 -15.10 23.89 -7.05
N LYS A 197 -13.92 24.51 -6.99
CA LYS A 197 -12.64 23.86 -7.32
C LYS A 197 -12.25 22.85 -6.25
N CYS A 198 -11.65 21.74 -6.67
CA CYS A 198 -11.23 20.68 -5.75
C CYS A 198 -9.87 20.98 -5.11
N VAL A 199 -9.73 20.63 -3.84
CA VAL A 199 -8.47 20.72 -3.10
C VAL A 199 -7.59 19.51 -3.43
N THR A 200 -6.29 19.76 -3.59
CA THR A 200 -5.27 18.73 -3.87
C THR A 200 -4.15 18.84 -2.84
N GLU A 201 -3.21 17.91 -2.85
CA GLU A 201 -2.06 17.89 -1.92
C GLU A 201 -1.21 19.17 -1.92
N ILE A 202 -1.19 19.91 -3.02
CA ILE A 202 -0.40 21.15 -3.14
C ILE A 202 -1.17 22.40 -2.72
N SER A 203 -2.45 22.24 -2.37
CA SER A 203 -3.29 23.36 -1.99
C SER A 203 -2.83 23.95 -0.66
N GLU A 204 -2.99 25.26 -0.50
CA GLU A 204 -2.54 25.98 0.69
C GLU A 204 -3.63 26.90 1.20
N LEU A 205 -3.79 26.99 2.52
CA LEU A 205 -4.69 27.91 3.20
C LEU A 205 -3.90 28.80 4.16
N LYS A 206 -4.32 30.05 4.32
CA LYS A 206 -3.75 30.96 5.31
C LYS A 206 -4.72 31.13 6.47
N CYS A 207 -4.18 31.24 7.69
CA CYS A 207 -4.92 31.63 8.88
C CYS A 207 -4.85 33.16 9.06
N SER A 208 -5.89 33.77 9.62
CA SER A 208 -5.93 35.22 9.96
C SER A 208 -4.81 35.64 10.92
N THR A 209 -4.31 34.71 11.73
CA THR A 209 -3.16 34.94 12.63
C THR A 209 -1.82 34.96 11.87
N GLY A 210 -1.78 34.54 10.60
CA GLY A 210 -0.58 34.51 9.76
C GLY A 210 0.05 33.12 9.58
N GLY A 211 -0.55 32.06 10.12
CA GLY A 211 -0.12 30.68 9.89
C GLY A 211 -0.41 30.21 8.46
N LYS A 212 0.49 29.40 7.90
CA LYS A 212 0.29 28.70 6.62
C LYS A 212 -0.12 27.26 6.91
N ILE A 213 -1.20 26.82 6.28
CA ILE A 213 -1.78 25.49 6.40
C ILE A 213 -1.57 24.75 5.08
N THR A 214 -1.00 23.56 5.17
CA THR A 214 -0.74 22.65 4.05
C THR A 214 -1.44 21.32 4.30
N ILE A 215 -1.62 20.53 3.25
CA ILE A 215 -2.15 19.17 3.37
C ILE A 215 -1.01 18.25 3.82
N LEU A 216 -1.24 17.48 4.88
CA LEU A 216 -0.31 16.46 5.35
C LEU A 216 -0.66 15.09 4.75
N LYS A 217 -1.95 14.73 4.77
CA LYS A 217 -2.47 13.50 4.18
C LYS A 217 -3.72 13.81 3.38
N HIS A 218 -3.75 13.36 2.12
CA HIS A 218 -4.93 13.49 1.26
C HIS A 218 -6.12 12.63 1.75
N GLY A 219 -5.85 11.59 2.55
CA GLY A 219 -6.86 10.76 3.19
C GLY A 219 -7.44 9.68 2.28
N GLN A 220 -7.11 9.64 0.99
CA GLN A 220 -7.56 8.52 0.14
C GLN A 220 -6.75 7.25 0.48
N GLN A 221 -7.38 6.09 0.35
CA GLN A 221 -6.70 4.80 0.43
C GLN A 221 -6.79 4.12 -0.93
N SER A 222 -5.67 3.61 -1.42
CA SER A 222 -5.66 2.73 -2.58
C SER A 222 -6.29 1.41 -2.17
N GLN A 223 -7.41 1.04 -2.77
CA GLN A 223 -7.97 -0.29 -2.63
C GLN A 223 -7.66 -1.10 -3.89
N SER A 224 -7.31 -2.36 -3.70
CA SER A 224 -7.25 -3.33 -4.79
C SER A 224 -8.62 -3.41 -5.41
N SER A 225 -8.74 -3.09 -6.69
CA SER A 225 -10.02 -3.21 -7.39
C SER A 225 -10.48 -4.67 -7.38
N LYS A 226 -11.79 -4.90 -7.36
CA LYS A 226 -12.37 -6.25 -7.44
C LYS A 226 -11.80 -7.04 -8.64
N SER A 227 -11.54 -6.36 -9.76
CA SER A 227 -10.92 -6.94 -10.95
C SER A 227 -9.47 -7.37 -10.74
N GLN A 228 -8.69 -6.64 -9.95
CA GLN A 228 -7.32 -7.04 -9.59
C GLN A 228 -7.34 -8.26 -8.67
N VAL A 229 -8.26 -8.29 -7.69
CA VAL A 229 -8.42 -9.45 -6.80
C VAL A 229 -8.78 -10.70 -7.61
N LYS A 230 -9.71 -10.61 -8.56
CA LYS A 230 -10.09 -11.72 -9.44
C LYS A 230 -8.95 -12.23 -10.34
N LYS A 231 -8.00 -11.36 -10.72
CA LYS A 231 -6.87 -11.73 -11.59
C LYS A 231 -5.65 -12.24 -10.81
N ALA A 232 -5.60 -12.00 -9.49
CA ALA A 232 -4.48 -12.43 -8.67
C ALA A 232 -4.45 -13.96 -8.53
N ASN A 233 -3.25 -14.54 -8.56
CA ASN A 233 -3.06 -15.98 -8.44
C ASN A 233 -3.19 -16.40 -6.95
N PRO A 234 -4.16 -17.25 -6.59
CA PRO A 234 -4.38 -17.63 -5.20
C PRO A 234 -3.20 -18.33 -4.54
N ARG A 235 -2.46 -19.17 -5.29
CA ARG A 235 -1.29 -19.88 -4.76
C ARG A 235 -0.16 -18.93 -4.37
N GLU A 236 0.05 -17.87 -5.16
CA GLU A 236 1.04 -16.83 -4.84
C GLU A 236 0.59 -16.02 -3.63
N GLN A 237 -0.70 -15.66 -3.56
CA GLN A 237 -1.25 -14.93 -2.42
C GLN A 237 -1.19 -15.75 -1.13
N HIS A 238 -1.36 -17.07 -1.19
CA HIS A 238 -1.19 -17.95 -0.03
C HIS A 238 0.26 -18.00 0.46
N LEU A 239 1.25 -17.87 -0.43
CA LEU A 239 2.66 -17.79 -0.02
C LEU A 239 2.96 -16.49 0.73
N TYR A 240 2.39 -15.36 0.27
CA TYR A 240 2.56 -14.06 0.91
C TYR A 240 1.71 -13.91 2.18
N ASN A 241 0.51 -14.49 2.18
CA ASN A 241 -0.47 -14.38 3.26
C ASN A 241 -1.09 -15.77 3.58
N PRO A 242 -0.33 -16.66 4.24
CA PRO A 242 -0.74 -18.04 4.49
C PRO A 242 -1.92 -18.20 5.46
N ILE A 243 -2.29 -17.13 6.17
CA ILE A 243 -3.43 -17.12 7.11
C ILE A 243 -4.75 -16.87 6.37
N MET A 244 -4.71 -16.16 5.25
CA MET A 244 -5.91 -15.87 4.45
C MET A 244 -6.12 -16.97 3.41
N ASN A 245 -7.33 -17.52 3.38
CA ASN A 245 -7.82 -18.30 2.24
C ASN A 245 -8.18 -17.34 1.09
N PHE A 246 -7.30 -17.23 0.09
CA PHE A 246 -7.48 -16.23 -0.96
C PHE A 246 -8.57 -16.64 -1.96
N GLU A 247 -8.76 -17.93 -2.19
CA GLU A 247 -9.85 -18.45 -3.03
C GLU A 247 -11.23 -18.06 -2.44
N GLU A 248 -11.42 -18.28 -1.14
CA GLU A 248 -12.66 -17.89 -0.44
C GLU A 248 -12.89 -16.37 -0.50
N PHE A 249 -11.83 -15.58 -0.29
CA PHE A 249 -11.89 -14.12 -0.42
C PHE A 249 -12.26 -13.64 -1.84
N GLN A 250 -11.77 -14.32 -2.88
CA GLN A 250 -12.13 -14.02 -4.28
C GLN A 250 -13.62 -14.30 -4.54
N GLU A 251 -14.16 -15.37 -3.98
CA GLU A 251 -15.57 -15.72 -4.09
C GLU A 251 -16.44 -14.68 -3.38
N GLU A 252 -16.13 -14.29 -2.15
CA GLU A 252 -16.87 -13.25 -1.41
C GLU A 252 -16.95 -11.91 -2.18
N ILE A 253 -15.82 -11.45 -2.73
CA ILE A 253 -15.77 -10.22 -3.52
C ILE A 253 -16.57 -10.33 -4.82
N SER A 254 -16.65 -11.53 -5.39
CA SER A 254 -17.43 -11.80 -6.60
C SER A 254 -18.93 -11.82 -6.30
N SER A 255 -19.34 -12.44 -5.19
CA SER A 255 -20.73 -12.57 -4.75
C SER A 255 -21.37 -11.22 -4.42
N LYS A 256 -20.65 -10.35 -3.68
CA LYS A 256 -21.09 -8.96 -3.39
C LYS A 256 -21.29 -8.12 -4.65
N ASN A 257 -20.78 -8.54 -5.81
CA ASN A 257 -20.96 -7.83 -7.07
C ASN A 257 -22.26 -8.21 -7.79
N ASN A 258 -22.87 -9.36 -7.45
CA ASN A 258 -24.11 -9.85 -8.06
C ASN A 258 -25.36 -9.41 -7.28
N GLU A 259 -25.21 -8.95 -6.04
CA GLU A 259 -26.32 -8.47 -5.19
C GLU A 259 -26.65 -6.97 -5.38
N ALA A 260 -25.95 -6.28 -6.29
CA ALA A 260 -26.09 -4.85 -6.53
C ALA A 260 -26.91 -4.52 -7.81
N TRP A 261 -27.93 -5.33 -8.12
CA TRP A 261 -28.87 -5.10 -9.23
C TRP A 261 -30.30 -4.93 -8.73
#